data_AF-A0A2G1Y046-F1
#
_entry.id   AF-A0A2G1Y046-F1
#
_cell.length_a   1.000
_cell.length_b   1.000
_cell.length_c   1.000
_cell.angle_alpha   90.00
_cell.angle_beta   90.00
_cell.angle_gamma   90.00
#
_symmetry.space_group_name_H-M   'P 1'
#
loop_
_entity.id
_entity.type
_entity.pdbx_description
1 polymer ?
#
loop_
_entity_poly.entity_id
_entity_poly.type
_entity_poly.pdbx_seq_one_letter_code
_entity_poly.pdbx_strand_id
1 'polypeptide(L)'
;MTLFQILMLGASAFFAYKIYEHIQTLKEPEENESEPRRTADAFSTFDSTSLIETADDEVMLGHLDKALAIYSEANIKEPKNGETLFKMAFTLGLQDRNEEALEYYKDALEVDPKNPFSHLEMAYIYLKDDEHASARTHLNAALELDPDLEKAKEELAKLNSGV
;
A
#
# COMPACT_ATOMS: atom_id res chain seq x y z
N MET A 1 15.73 -1.14 -53.42
CA MET A 1 14.79 -0.67 -52.37
C MET A 1 13.42 -0.53 -52.99
N THR A 2 12.38 -1.09 -52.37
CA THR A 2 11.02 -1.04 -52.91
C THR A 2 10.34 0.27 -52.51
N LEU A 3 9.37 0.72 -53.32
CA LEU A 3 8.57 1.94 -53.05
C LEU A 3 7.94 1.91 -51.65
N PHE A 4 7.59 0.72 -51.16
CA PHE A 4 7.08 0.47 -49.81
C PHE A 4 8.10 0.78 -48.70
N GLN A 5 9.38 0.47 -48.91
CA GLN A 5 10.45 0.79 -47.95
C GLN A 5 10.71 2.30 -47.86
N ILE A 6 10.55 3.03 -48.97
CA ILE A 6 10.68 4.50 -49.00
C ILE A 6 9.51 5.16 -48.27
N LEU A 7 8.28 4.64 -48.45
CA LEU A 7 7.10 5.09 -47.70
C LEU A 7 7.22 4.82 -46.19
N MET A 8 7.72 3.64 -45.80
CA MET A 8 7.95 3.27 -44.39
C MET A 8 9.02 4.16 -43.72
N LEU A 9 10.12 4.47 -44.44
CA LEU A 9 11.14 5.42 -43.96
C LEU A 9 10.57 6.84 -43.79
N GLY A 10 9.74 7.29 -44.73
CA GLY A 10 9.05 8.57 -44.64
C GLY A 10 8.10 8.66 -43.45
N ALA A 11 7.32 7.60 -43.18
CA ALA A 11 6.42 7.53 -42.04
C ALA A 11 7.19 7.53 -40.69
N SER A 12 8.30 6.79 -40.61
CA SER A 12 9.16 6.78 -39.42
C SER A 12 9.80 8.14 -39.14
N ALA A 13 10.27 8.84 -40.19
CA ALA A 13 10.83 10.17 -40.04
C ALA A 13 9.79 11.21 -39.63
N PHE A 14 8.56 11.09 -40.15
CA PHE A 14 7.44 11.94 -39.75
C PHE A 14 7.04 11.75 -38.28
N PHE A 15 6.99 10.50 -37.82
CA PHE A 15 6.67 10.21 -36.42
C PHE A 15 7.77 10.69 -35.47
N ALA A 16 9.04 10.49 -35.83
CA ALA A 16 10.18 11.03 -35.09
C ALA A 16 10.16 12.57 -35.06
N TYR A 17 9.80 13.23 -36.16
CA TYR A 17 9.63 14.69 -36.22
C TYR A 17 8.48 15.17 -35.33
N LYS A 18 7.34 14.46 -35.31
CA LYS A 18 6.21 14.81 -34.44
C LYS A 18 6.53 14.64 -32.95
N ILE A 19 7.27 13.59 -32.61
CA ILE A 19 7.79 13.40 -31.24
C ILE A 19 8.78 14.53 -30.90
N TYR A 20 9.66 14.91 -31.83
CA TYR A 20 10.60 16.01 -31.64
C TYR A 20 9.91 17.37 -31.47
N GLU A 21 8.88 17.70 -32.26
CA GLU A 21 8.05 18.90 -32.06
C GLU A 21 7.39 18.88 -30.68
N HIS A 22 6.83 17.73 -30.27
CA HIS A 22 6.19 17.59 -28.97
C HIS A 22 7.17 17.78 -27.82
N ILE A 23 8.39 17.23 -27.93
CA ILE A 23 9.46 17.41 -26.94
C ILE A 23 9.98 18.85 -26.91
N GLN A 24 10.08 19.54 -28.05
CA GLN A 24 10.47 20.97 -28.08
C GLN A 24 9.42 21.88 -27.42
N THR A 25 8.13 21.54 -27.50
CA THR A 25 7.08 22.24 -26.75
C THR A 25 7.10 21.95 -25.25
N LEU A 26 7.79 20.88 -24.83
CA LEU A 26 8.10 20.57 -23.43
C LEU A 26 9.40 21.22 -22.96
N LYS A 27 9.89 22.27 -23.64
CA LYS A 27 10.83 23.20 -23.00
C LYS A 27 10.18 23.63 -21.69
N GLU A 28 10.79 23.15 -20.62
CA GLU A 28 10.46 23.48 -19.24
C GLU A 28 10.16 24.98 -19.20
N PRO A 29 9.00 25.40 -18.66
CA PRO A 29 8.75 26.83 -18.50
C PRO A 29 9.95 27.39 -17.74
N GLU A 30 10.59 28.43 -18.30
CA GLU A 30 11.61 29.18 -17.56
C GLU A 30 11.01 29.46 -16.17
N GLU A 31 11.69 28.96 -15.13
CA GLU A 31 11.28 29.15 -13.74
C GLU A 31 11.20 30.65 -13.49
N ASN A 32 10.00 31.21 -13.64
CA ASN A 32 9.70 32.54 -13.19
C ASN A 32 9.75 32.48 -11.66
N GLU A 33 10.88 32.90 -11.08
CA GLU A 33 11.15 32.93 -9.63
C GLU A 33 10.12 33.74 -8.81
N SER A 34 9.12 34.35 -9.47
CA SER A 34 7.99 35.05 -8.83
C SER A 34 6.70 34.23 -8.70
N GLU A 35 6.61 33.03 -9.30
CA GLU A 35 5.55 32.08 -8.96
C GLU A 35 6.05 31.13 -7.87
N PRO A 36 5.29 30.91 -6.78
CA PRO A 36 5.69 29.94 -5.78
C PRO A 36 5.80 28.58 -6.47
N ARG A 37 7.02 28.02 -6.52
CA ARG A 37 7.29 26.63 -6.86
C ARG A 37 6.20 25.80 -6.19
N ARG A 38 5.37 25.11 -6.97
CA ARG A 38 4.53 24.03 -6.43
C ARG A 38 5.52 22.95 -6.00
N THR A 39 6.04 23.09 -4.79
CA THR A 39 6.78 22.03 -4.13
C THR A 39 5.84 20.84 -4.02
N ALA A 40 6.38 19.63 -3.92
CA ALA A 40 5.59 18.44 -3.60
C ALA A 40 4.78 18.60 -2.28
N ASP A 41 5.00 19.69 -1.52
CA ASP A 41 4.20 20.11 -0.37
C ASP A 41 2.86 20.76 -0.75
N ALA A 42 2.58 21.00 -2.04
CA ALA A 42 1.28 21.51 -2.50
C ALA A 42 0.18 20.42 -2.56
N PHE A 43 0.51 19.18 -2.21
CA PHE A 43 -0.45 18.10 -1.99
C PHE A 43 -0.79 18.05 -0.50
N SER A 44 -2.03 18.46 -0.19
CA SER A 44 -2.67 18.36 1.12
C SER A 44 -1.95 19.12 2.27
N THR A 45 -2.66 20.04 2.93
CA THR A 45 -2.18 20.65 4.20
C THR A 45 -2.27 19.69 5.38
N PHE A 46 -2.77 18.46 5.16
CA PHE A 46 -2.88 17.46 6.20
C PHE A 46 -1.52 16.77 6.40
N ASP A 47 -1.06 16.72 7.65
CA ASP A 47 0.09 15.90 8.04
C ASP A 47 -0.26 14.40 7.96
N SER A 48 0.76 13.54 8.09
CA SER A 48 0.58 12.08 8.02
C SER A 48 -0.49 11.61 9.00
N THR A 49 -0.45 12.11 10.24
CA THR A 49 -1.42 11.76 11.30
C THR A 49 -2.85 12.10 10.91
N SER A 50 -3.12 13.30 10.40
CA SER A 50 -4.45 13.70 9.98
C SER A 50 -4.95 12.90 8.77
N LEU A 51 -4.05 12.51 7.87
CA LEU A 51 -4.38 11.60 6.77
C LEU A 51 -4.75 10.21 7.29
N ILE A 52 -4.01 9.67 8.27
CA ILE A 52 -4.32 8.39 8.91
C ILE A 52 -5.70 8.44 9.58
N GLU A 53 -6.00 9.49 10.35
CA GLU A 53 -7.32 9.68 10.98
C GLU A 53 -8.44 9.74 9.94
N THR A 54 -8.24 10.50 8.86
CA THR A 54 -9.24 10.59 7.77
C THR A 54 -9.44 9.24 7.08
N ALA A 55 -8.37 8.47 6.87
CA ALA A 55 -8.46 7.15 6.29
C ALA A 55 -9.19 6.16 7.22
N ASP A 56 -8.94 6.22 8.53
CA ASP A 56 -9.65 5.43 9.54
C ASP A 56 -11.17 5.69 9.48
N ASP A 57 -11.59 6.95 9.34
CA ASP A 57 -13.00 7.32 9.16
C ASP A 57 -13.58 6.70 7.89
N GLU A 58 -12.85 6.71 6.78
CA GLU A 58 -13.28 6.07 5.53
C GLU A 58 -13.37 4.54 5.65
N VAL A 59 -12.49 3.90 6.44
CA VAL A 59 -12.61 2.46 6.78
C VAL A 59 -13.91 2.22 7.56
N MET A 60 -14.22 3.04 8.56
CA MET A 60 -15.47 2.92 9.34
C MET A 60 -16.72 3.11 8.48
N LEU A 61 -16.64 3.96 7.44
CA LEU A 61 -17.71 4.17 6.47
C LEU A 61 -17.79 3.05 5.40
N GLY A 62 -16.81 2.14 5.37
CA GLY A 62 -16.72 1.06 4.39
C GLY A 62 -16.19 1.49 3.02
N HIS A 63 -15.66 2.71 2.89
CA HIS A 63 -15.06 3.22 1.66
C HIS A 63 -13.60 2.77 1.54
N LEU A 64 -13.38 1.46 1.49
CA LEU A 64 -12.05 0.84 1.64
C LEU A 64 -11.04 1.30 0.56
N ASP A 65 -11.45 1.47 -0.69
CA ASP A 65 -10.57 1.99 -1.75
C ASP A 65 -10.09 3.42 -1.48
N LYS A 66 -10.99 4.25 -0.93
CA LYS A 66 -10.67 5.63 -0.58
C LYS A 66 -9.74 5.68 0.62
N ALA A 67 -9.99 4.85 1.63
CA ALA A 67 -9.09 4.70 2.77
C ALA A 67 -7.67 4.30 2.32
N LEU A 68 -7.53 3.32 1.43
CA LEU A 68 -6.22 2.91 0.90
C LEU A 68 -5.51 4.03 0.13
N ALA A 69 -6.25 4.82 -0.66
CA ALA A 69 -5.66 5.96 -1.36
C ALA A 69 -5.12 7.00 -0.36
N ILE A 70 -5.86 7.27 0.73
CA ILE A 70 -5.44 8.24 1.75
C ILE A 70 -4.27 7.69 2.58
N TYR A 71 -4.29 6.41 2.99
CA TYR A 71 -3.13 5.81 3.65
C TYR A 71 -1.89 5.79 2.75
N SER A 72 -2.06 5.59 1.44
CA SER A 72 -0.95 5.70 0.50
C SER A 72 -0.37 7.11 0.48
N GLU A 73 -1.21 8.15 0.59
CA GLU A 73 -0.74 9.53 0.73
C GLU A 73 0.00 9.74 2.06
N ALA A 74 -0.52 9.20 3.17
CA ALA A 74 0.15 9.25 4.46
C ALA A 74 1.54 8.57 4.41
N ASN A 75 1.64 7.41 3.78
CA ASN A 75 2.90 6.68 3.61
C ASN A 75 3.90 7.41 2.69
N ILE A 76 3.44 8.26 1.77
CA ILE A 76 4.33 9.14 0.99
C ILE A 76 4.93 10.24 1.87
N LYS A 77 4.13 10.79 2.81
CA LYS A 77 4.56 11.84 3.74
C LYS A 77 5.52 11.29 4.79
N GLU A 78 5.21 10.13 5.36
CA GLU A 78 6.05 9.43 6.32
C GLU A 78 6.27 7.98 5.87
N PRO A 79 7.28 7.74 5.00
CA PRO A 79 7.61 6.39 4.56
C PRO A 79 8.06 5.52 5.73
N LYS A 80 7.73 4.23 5.65
CA LYS A 80 8.09 3.23 6.68
C LYS A 80 7.50 3.56 8.06
N ASN A 81 6.26 4.04 8.09
CA ASN A 81 5.47 4.12 9.30
C ASN A 81 4.74 2.78 9.52
N GLY A 82 5.10 2.05 10.58
CA GLY A 82 4.58 0.69 10.85
C GLY A 82 3.07 0.66 11.07
N GLU A 83 2.51 1.70 11.69
CA GLU A 83 1.06 1.84 11.88
C GLU A 83 0.34 2.04 10.54
N THR A 84 0.86 2.89 9.66
CA THR A 84 0.27 3.12 8.33
C THR A 84 0.30 1.85 7.49
N LEU A 85 1.44 1.14 7.48
CA LEU A 85 1.56 -0.16 6.78
C LEU A 85 0.59 -1.20 7.34
N PHE A 86 0.45 -1.29 8.66
CA PHE A 86 -0.53 -2.16 9.31
C PHE A 86 -1.97 -1.82 8.90
N LYS A 87 -2.34 -0.54 8.91
CA LYS A 87 -3.69 -0.09 8.54
C LYS A 87 -4.00 -0.34 7.05
N MET A 88 -3.01 -0.16 6.17
CA MET A 88 -3.13 -0.54 4.75
C MET A 88 -3.37 -2.05 4.61
N ALA A 89 -2.57 -2.88 5.29
CA ALA A 89 -2.74 -4.34 5.31
C ALA A 89 -4.13 -4.76 5.80
N PHE A 90 -4.57 -4.18 6.92
CA PHE A 90 -5.89 -4.44 7.49
C PHE A 90 -7.01 -4.07 6.52
N THR A 91 -6.92 -2.91 5.89
CA THR A 91 -7.91 -2.46 4.90
C THR A 91 -7.94 -3.37 3.67
N LEU A 92 -6.79 -3.86 3.21
CA LEU A 92 -6.71 -4.86 2.14
C LEU A 92 -7.35 -6.19 2.55
N GLY A 93 -7.14 -6.63 3.79
CA GLY A 93 -7.79 -7.82 4.35
C GLY A 93 -9.32 -7.69 4.37
N LEU A 94 -9.85 -6.51 4.72
CA LEU A 94 -11.28 -6.21 4.64
C LEU A 94 -11.83 -6.25 3.20
N GLN A 95 -10.98 -6.05 2.19
CA GLN A 95 -11.32 -6.19 0.77
C GLN A 95 -11.13 -7.62 0.23
N ASP A 96 -10.85 -8.60 1.09
CA ASP A 96 -10.47 -9.97 0.71
C ASP A 96 -9.20 -10.05 -0.18
N ARG A 97 -8.38 -8.99 -0.20
CA ARG A 97 -7.09 -8.93 -0.92
C ARG A 97 -5.97 -9.48 -0.03
N ASN A 98 -6.13 -10.74 0.35
CA ASN A 98 -5.35 -11.40 1.39
C ASN A 98 -3.85 -11.46 1.09
N GLU A 99 -3.45 -11.72 -0.15
CA GLU A 99 -2.04 -11.83 -0.52
C GLU A 99 -1.31 -10.49 -0.35
N GLU A 100 -1.93 -9.40 -0.82
CA GLU A 100 -1.39 -8.05 -0.66
C GLU A 100 -1.38 -7.62 0.81
N ALA A 101 -2.42 -7.96 1.57
CA ALA A 101 -2.46 -7.72 3.01
C ALA A 101 -1.28 -8.39 3.73
N LEU A 102 -0.98 -9.66 3.40
CA LEU A 102 0.14 -10.39 3.99
C LEU A 102 1.51 -9.76 3.66
N GLU A 103 1.68 -9.17 2.48
CA GLU A 103 2.90 -8.42 2.12
C GLU A 103 3.04 -7.16 3.00
N TYR A 104 1.99 -6.34 3.10
CA TYR A 104 2.03 -5.15 3.94
C TYR A 104 2.16 -5.46 5.44
N TYR A 105 1.60 -6.57 5.93
CA TYR A 105 1.84 -6.99 7.31
C TYR A 105 3.29 -7.37 7.57
N LYS A 106 3.96 -8.01 6.61
CA LYS A 106 5.40 -8.30 6.70
C LYS A 106 6.20 -7.01 6.74
N ASP A 107 5.91 -6.07 5.83
CA ASP A 107 6.57 -4.75 5.81
C ASP A 107 6.33 -3.99 7.13
N ALA A 108 5.12 -4.04 7.67
CA ALA A 108 4.79 -3.44 8.96
C ALA A 108 5.61 -4.05 10.09
N LEU A 109 5.81 -5.38 10.10
CA LEU A 109 6.61 -6.10 11.10
C LEU A 109 8.13 -5.87 10.93
N GLU A 110 8.60 -5.57 9.72
CA GLU A 110 10.00 -5.15 9.52
C GLU A 110 10.28 -3.79 10.17
N VAL A 111 9.28 -2.91 10.19
CA VAL A 111 9.37 -1.57 10.80
C VAL A 111 9.11 -1.62 12.30
N ASP A 112 8.00 -2.25 12.69
CA ASP A 112 7.59 -2.44 14.09
C ASP A 112 7.41 -3.94 14.40
N PRO A 113 8.49 -4.63 14.81
CA PRO A 113 8.44 -6.06 15.11
C PRO A 113 7.69 -6.37 16.41
N LYS A 114 7.20 -5.37 17.14
CA LYS A 114 6.52 -5.55 18.43
C LYS A 114 5.01 -5.38 18.35
N ASN A 115 4.45 -5.35 17.14
CA ASN A 115 3.00 -5.26 16.96
C ASN A 115 2.36 -6.66 16.99
N PRO A 116 1.70 -7.07 18.11
CA PRO A 116 1.03 -8.37 18.18
C PRO A 116 -0.17 -8.47 17.22
N PHE A 117 -0.80 -7.33 16.88
CA PHE A 117 -1.97 -7.32 16.02
C PHE A 117 -1.63 -7.68 14.57
N SER A 118 -0.47 -7.29 14.06
CA SER A 118 -0.01 -7.74 12.72
C SER A 118 0.03 -9.26 12.64
N HIS A 119 0.57 -9.93 13.66
CA HIS A 119 0.58 -11.38 13.72
C HIS A 119 -0.83 -11.99 13.86
N LEU A 120 -1.69 -11.40 14.70
CA LEU A 120 -3.07 -11.86 14.83
C LEU A 120 -3.84 -11.79 13.51
N GLU A 121 -3.75 -10.68 12.79
CA GLU A 121 -4.46 -10.50 11.51
C GLU A 121 -3.90 -11.41 10.40
N MET A 122 -2.57 -11.59 10.33
CA MET A 122 -1.97 -12.60 9.45
C MET A 122 -2.49 -14.00 9.76
N ALA A 123 -2.63 -14.35 11.05
CA ALA A 123 -3.18 -15.63 11.45
C ALA A 123 -4.64 -15.81 11.00
N TYR A 124 -5.47 -14.76 11.07
CA TYR A 124 -6.84 -14.82 10.56
C TYR A 124 -6.90 -15.08 9.07
N ILE A 125 -6.00 -14.46 8.29
CA ILE A 125 -5.88 -14.73 6.85
C ILE A 125 -5.54 -16.22 6.63
N TYR A 126 -4.50 -16.75 7.29
CA TYR A 126 -4.13 -18.16 7.15
C TYR A 126 -5.22 -19.13 7.63
N LEU A 127 -6.00 -18.76 8.66
CA LEU A 127 -7.14 -19.55 9.11
C LEU A 127 -8.23 -19.65 8.03
N LYS A 128 -8.50 -18.54 7.32
CA LYS A 128 -9.47 -18.51 6.22
C LYS A 128 -9.02 -19.36 5.03
N ASP A 129 -7.71 -19.47 4.83
CA ASP A 129 -7.09 -20.26 3.75
C ASP A 129 -6.82 -21.73 4.18
N ASP A 130 -7.34 -22.17 5.33
CA ASP A 130 -7.13 -23.50 5.93
C ASP A 130 -5.65 -23.84 6.23
N GLU A 131 -4.75 -22.86 6.22
CA GLU A 131 -3.34 -22.99 6.56
C GLU A 131 -3.10 -22.98 8.08
N HIS A 132 -3.61 -24.00 8.77
CA HIS A 132 -3.56 -24.07 10.23
C HIS A 132 -2.15 -24.05 10.83
N ALA A 133 -1.13 -24.52 10.10
CA ALA A 133 0.25 -24.47 10.57
C ALA A 133 0.79 -23.03 10.61
N SER A 134 0.60 -22.28 9.52
CA SER A 134 0.96 -20.85 9.41
C SER A 134 0.20 -20.03 10.45
N ALA A 135 -1.11 -20.27 10.59
CA ALA A 135 -1.94 -19.63 11.60
C ALA A 135 -1.41 -19.85 13.03
N ARG A 136 -1.08 -21.10 13.42
CA ARG A 136 -0.51 -21.37 14.76
C ARG A 136 0.79 -20.62 15.01
N THR A 137 1.68 -20.59 14.02
CA THR A 137 2.95 -19.85 14.14
C THR A 137 2.70 -18.38 14.47
N HIS A 138 1.79 -17.74 13.73
CA HIS A 138 1.48 -16.32 13.95
C HIS A 138 0.68 -16.07 15.24
N LEU A 139 -0.25 -16.94 15.62
CA LEU A 139 -0.95 -16.84 16.91
C LEU A 139 0.01 -16.94 18.10
N ASN A 140 0.97 -17.86 18.04
CA ASN A 140 2.01 -17.98 19.08
C ASN A 140 2.88 -16.72 19.11
N ALA A 141 3.33 -16.20 17.96
CA ALA A 141 4.11 -14.97 17.91
C ALA A 141 3.33 -13.76 18.47
N ALA A 142 2.03 -13.65 18.19
CA ALA A 142 1.18 -12.63 18.78
C ALA A 142 1.12 -12.75 20.32
N LEU A 143 0.99 -13.98 20.86
CA LEU A 143 0.94 -14.25 22.30
C LEU A 143 2.30 -14.12 23.00
N GLU A 144 3.41 -14.29 22.27
CA GLU A 144 4.76 -14.00 22.79
C GLU A 144 4.94 -12.49 23.03
N LEU A 145 4.35 -11.65 22.18
CA LEU A 145 4.39 -10.19 22.29
C LEU A 145 3.35 -9.64 23.27
N ASP A 146 2.13 -10.19 23.24
CA ASP A 146 1.04 -9.85 24.15
C ASP A 146 0.36 -11.13 24.68
N PRO A 147 0.79 -11.63 25.85
CA PRO A 147 0.21 -12.81 26.48
C PRO A 147 -1.26 -12.66 26.87
N ASP A 148 -1.82 -11.46 26.88
CA ASP A 148 -3.21 -11.19 27.25
C ASP A 148 -4.12 -10.96 26.04
N LEU A 149 -3.62 -11.22 24.83
CA LEU A 149 -4.39 -11.12 23.60
C LEU A 149 -5.44 -12.24 23.50
N GLU A 150 -6.61 -12.04 24.12
CA GLU A 150 -7.67 -13.05 24.24
C GLU A 150 -8.09 -13.64 22.89
N LYS A 151 -8.20 -12.80 21.85
CA LYS A 151 -8.49 -13.24 20.49
C LYS A 151 -7.51 -14.31 19.98
N ALA A 152 -6.21 -14.14 20.23
CA ALA A 152 -5.21 -15.11 19.82
C ALA A 152 -5.30 -16.41 20.63
N LYS A 153 -5.57 -16.32 21.94
CA LYS A 153 -5.80 -17.50 22.80
C LYS A 153 -6.99 -18.32 22.32
N GLU A 154 -8.10 -17.66 22.00
CA GLU A 154 -9.33 -18.29 21.52
C GLU A 154 -9.09 -19.06 20.23
N GLU A 155 -8.47 -18.43 19.23
CA GLU A 155 -8.18 -19.11 17.96
C GLU A 155 -7.21 -20.27 18.12
N LEU A 156 -6.17 -20.11 18.94
CA LEU A 156 -5.21 -21.18 19.19
C LEU A 156 -5.87 -22.37 19.92
N ALA A 157 -6.78 -22.10 20.86
CA ALA A 157 -7.55 -23.14 21.53
C ALA A 157 -8.50 -23.89 20.57
N LYS A 158 -9.17 -23.19 19.65
CA LYS A 158 -9.99 -23.82 18.60
C LYS A 158 -9.14 -24.75 17.72
N LEU A 159 -7.97 -24.28 17.28
CA LEU A 159 -7.04 -25.07 16.47
C LEU A 159 -6.52 -26.32 17.19
N ASN A 160 -6.35 -26.27 18.51
CA ASN A 160 -5.88 -27.41 19.30
C ASN A 160 -6.99 -28.40 19.67
N SER A 161 -8.26 -27.95 19.66
CA SER A 161 -9.42 -28.80 19.93
C SER A 161 -10.02 -29.45 18.69
N GLY A 162 -9.66 -28.97 17.49
CA GLY A 162 -10.06 -29.55 16.20
C GLY A 162 -9.17 -30.68 15.66
N VAL A 163 -8.36 -31.33 16.51
CA VAL A 163 -7.52 -32.51 16.19
C VAL A 163 -8.07 -33.76 16.86
#